data_AF-A0A929YIY6-F1
#
_entry.id   AF-A0A929YIY6-F1
#
_cell.length_a   1.000
_cell.length_b   1.000
_cell.length_c   1.000
_cell.angle_alpha   90.00
_cell.angle_beta   90.00
_cell.angle_gamma   90.00
#
_symmetry.space_group_name_H-M   'P 1'
#
loop_
_entity.id
_entity.type
_entity.pdbx_description
1 polymer ?
#
loop_
_entity_poly.entity_id
_entity_poly.type
_entity_poly.pdbx_seq_one_letter_code
_entity_poly.pdbx_strand_id
1 'polypeptide(L)'
;MDAAEITETPKISEILAEEFMLPLGISAYKLAKDINVPVSRIQDILHDRRRVSADTSIRLGKYFGVSSRYFLNLQDDIDVRNIEHAMREDLEQIKTIQYV
;
A
#
# COMPACT_ATOMS: atom_id res chain seq x y z
N MET A 1 -7.95 11.81 -24.86
CA MET A 1 -7.91 11.08 -23.59
C MET A 1 -8.23 12.12 -22.53
N ASP A 2 -9.41 12.00 -21.93
CA ASP A 2 -10.01 13.04 -21.10
C ASP A 2 -9.22 13.30 -19.82
N ALA A 3 -9.03 14.58 -19.52
CA ALA A 3 -8.36 15.09 -18.33
C ALA A 3 -9.31 15.16 -17.11
N ALA A 4 -10.13 14.12 -16.92
CA ALA A 4 -11.13 14.05 -15.87
C ALA A 4 -11.22 12.64 -15.28
N GLU A 5 -10.14 12.20 -14.63
CA GLU A 5 -10.21 11.11 -13.66
C GLU A 5 -9.28 11.51 -12.51
N ILE A 6 -9.80 12.31 -11.58
CA ILE A 6 -9.19 12.43 -10.25
C ILE A 6 -9.43 11.06 -9.62
N THR A 7 -8.53 10.12 -9.91
CA THR A 7 -8.64 8.72 -9.57
C THR A 7 -8.48 8.61 -8.05
N GLU A 8 -9.45 7.98 -7.40
CA GLU A 8 -9.41 7.60 -5.99
C GLU A 8 -8.05 6.98 -5.65
N THR A 9 -7.44 7.37 -4.52
CA THR A 9 -6.16 6.77 -4.09
C THR A 9 -6.37 5.26 -3.95
N PRO A 10 -5.66 4.42 -4.72
CA PRO A 10 -5.86 2.98 -4.69
C PRO A 10 -5.51 2.44 -3.30
N LYS A 11 -6.20 1.39 -2.87
CA LYS A 11 -5.89 0.73 -1.60
C LYS A 11 -4.79 -0.30 -1.78
N ILE A 12 -4.02 -0.51 -0.72
CA ILE A 12 -2.99 -1.55 -0.72
C ILE A 12 -3.60 -2.95 -0.87
N SER A 13 -4.84 -3.14 -0.39
CA SER A 13 -5.63 -4.35 -0.56
C SER A 13 -5.93 -4.64 -2.03
N GLU A 14 -6.39 -3.62 -2.76
CA GLU A 14 -6.70 -3.67 -4.20
C GLU A 14 -5.44 -3.98 -5.00
N ILE A 15 -4.33 -3.28 -4.76
CA ILE A 15 -3.05 -3.54 -5.45
C ILE A 15 -2.57 -4.97 -5.20
N LEU A 16 -2.54 -5.42 -3.94
CA LEU A 16 -2.08 -6.77 -3.61
C LEU A 16 -2.98 -7.84 -4.25
N ALA A 17 -4.30 -7.62 -4.26
CA ALA A 17 -5.26 -8.56 -4.83
C ALA A 17 -5.20 -8.60 -6.35
N GLU A 18 -5.32 -7.46 -7.00
CA GLU A 18 -5.55 -7.33 -8.44
C GLU A 18 -4.27 -7.44 -9.27
N GLU A 19 -3.15 -6.90 -8.79
CA GLU A 19 -1.90 -6.89 -9.54
C GLU A 19 -1.04 -8.14 -9.28
N PHE A 20 -1.20 -8.80 -8.13
CA PHE A 20 -0.35 -9.91 -7.72
C PHE A 20 -1.13 -11.21 -7.50
N MET A 21 -2.13 -11.22 -6.61
CA MET A 21 -2.75 -12.47 -6.19
C MET A 21 -3.65 -13.10 -7.27
N LEU A 22 -4.56 -12.32 -7.86
CA LEU A 22 -5.50 -12.78 -8.88
C LEU A 22 -4.78 -13.26 -10.15
N PRO A 23 -3.81 -12.52 -10.74
CA PRO A 23 -3.11 -12.96 -11.95
C PRO A 23 -2.30 -14.25 -11.74
N LEU A 24 -1.84 -14.50 -10.52
CA LEU A 24 -1.06 -15.69 -10.17
C LEU A 24 -1.92 -16.84 -9.59
N GLY A 25 -3.23 -16.65 -9.43
CA GLY A 25 -4.13 -17.65 -8.85
C GLY A 25 -3.80 -17.99 -7.38
N ILE A 26 -3.32 -17.02 -6.61
CA ILE A 26 -2.85 -17.22 -5.24
C ILE A 26 -3.95 -16.84 -4.23
N SER A 27 -4.33 -17.78 -3.37
CA SER A 27 -5.25 -17.50 -2.26
C SER A 27 -4.55 -16.83 -1.08
N ALA A 28 -5.31 -16.15 -0.21
CA ALA A 28 -4.77 -15.56 1.03
C ALA A 28 -4.09 -16.61 1.93
N TYR A 29 -4.65 -17.82 2.00
CA TYR A 29 -4.05 -18.94 2.71
C TYR A 29 -2.70 -19.34 2.11
N LYS A 30 -2.64 -19.49 0.77
CA LYS A 30 -1.39 -19.85 0.07
C LYS A 30 -0.33 -18.77 0.28
N LEU A 31 -0.67 -17.51 0.08
CA LEU A 31 0.25 -16.39 0.29
C LEU A 31 0.80 -16.40 1.71
N ALA A 32 -0.07 -16.50 2.72
CA ALA A 32 0.35 -16.50 4.12
C ALA A 32 1.29 -17.66 4.46
N LYS A 33 0.97 -18.87 3.96
CA LYS A 33 1.80 -20.06 4.14
C LYS A 33 3.16 -19.90 3.48
N ASP A 34 3.19 -19.45 2.22
CA ASP A 34 4.42 -19.34 1.44
C ASP A 34 5.37 -18.26 1.99
N ILE A 35 4.84 -17.19 2.58
CA ILE A 35 5.65 -16.12 3.20
C ILE A 35 5.86 -16.30 4.71
N ASN A 36 5.43 -17.44 5.26
CA ASN A 36 5.57 -17.84 6.67
C ASN A 36 5.01 -16.80 7.66
N VAL A 37 3.72 -16.46 7.51
CA VAL A 37 2.97 -15.58 8.42
C VAL A 37 1.57 -16.16 8.73
N PRO A 38 0.91 -15.73 9.81
CA PRO A 38 -0.48 -16.13 10.07
C PRO A 38 -1.42 -15.69 8.94
N VAL A 39 -2.40 -16.52 8.57
CA VAL A 39 -3.40 -16.21 7.54
C VAL A 39 -4.17 -14.92 7.86
N SER A 40 -4.48 -14.70 9.13
CA SER A 40 -5.14 -13.48 9.60
C SER A 40 -4.36 -12.22 9.21
N ARG A 41 -3.03 -12.26 9.15
CA ARG A 41 -2.23 -11.11 8.71
C ARG A 41 -2.54 -10.70 7.28
N ILE A 42 -2.62 -11.67 6.36
CA ILE A 42 -2.93 -11.40 4.96
C ILE A 42 -4.39 -10.99 4.81
N GLN A 43 -5.30 -11.65 5.52
CA GLN A 43 -6.71 -11.28 5.50
C GLN A 43 -6.92 -9.85 6.02
N ASP A 44 -6.27 -9.45 7.12
CA ASP A 44 -6.40 -8.09 7.64
C ASP A 44 -5.89 -7.05 6.65
N ILE A 45 -4.83 -7.34 5.89
CA ILE A 45 -4.33 -6.46 4.82
C ILE A 45 -5.34 -6.37 3.67
N LEU A 46 -5.87 -7.51 3.22
CA LEU A 46 -6.85 -7.56 2.13
C LEU A 46 -8.21 -6.91 2.47
N HIS A 47 -8.50 -6.68 3.75
CA HIS A 47 -9.69 -5.97 4.20
C HIS A 47 -9.39 -4.57 4.74
N ASP A 48 -8.19 -4.04 4.48
CA ASP A 48 -7.75 -2.71 4.93
C ASP A 48 -7.82 -2.49 6.46
N ARG A 49 -7.75 -3.58 7.24
CA ARG A 49 -7.73 -3.57 8.71
C ARG A 49 -6.32 -3.52 9.27
N ARG A 50 -5.30 -3.70 8.41
CA ARG A 50 -3.89 -3.68 8.77
C ARG A 50 -3.06 -3.05 7.65
N ARG A 51 -2.21 -2.10 8.03
CA ARG A 51 -1.15 -1.54 7.15
C ARG A 51 -0.07 -2.58 6.88
N VAL A 52 0.57 -2.48 5.72
CA VAL A 52 1.79 -3.24 5.41
C VAL A 52 2.95 -2.74 6.27
N SER A 53 3.50 -3.62 7.12
CA SER A 53 4.71 -3.34 7.90
C SER A 53 6.00 -3.62 7.10
N ALA A 54 7.15 -3.14 7.58
CA ALA A 54 8.45 -3.46 6.97
C ALA A 54 8.72 -4.97 6.88
N ASP A 55 8.44 -5.75 7.93
CA ASP A 55 8.54 -7.22 7.91
C ASP A 55 7.66 -7.83 6.81
N THR A 56 6.43 -7.34 6.65
CA THR A 56 5.52 -7.82 5.62
C THR A 56 6.00 -7.45 4.22
N SER A 57 6.45 -6.21 4.01
CA SER A 57 6.98 -5.75 2.71
C SER A 57 8.22 -6.55 2.27
N ILE A 58 9.15 -6.84 3.19
CA ILE A 58 10.33 -7.67 2.88
C ILE A 58 9.91 -9.06 2.41
N ARG A 59 8.94 -9.67 3.09
CA ARG A 59 8.41 -11.01 2.78
C ARG A 59 7.68 -11.04 1.44
N LEU A 60 6.76 -10.09 1.21
CA LEU A 60 6.03 -9.96 -0.04
C LEU A 60 6.98 -9.65 -1.20
N GLY A 61 7.95 -8.77 -1.00
CA GLY A 61 8.96 -8.43 -2.00
C GLY A 61 9.78 -9.66 -2.43
N LYS A 62 10.23 -10.46 -1.45
CA LYS A 62 10.91 -11.73 -1.74
C LYS A 62 10.01 -12.72 -2.51
N TYR A 63 8.74 -12.81 -2.16
CA TYR A 63 7.80 -13.76 -2.76
C TYR A 63 7.39 -13.38 -4.19
N PHE A 64 7.10 -12.11 -4.42
CA PHE A 64 6.62 -11.61 -5.72
C PHE A 64 7.74 -11.10 -6.65
N GLY A 65 9.00 -11.13 -6.21
CA GLY A 65 10.14 -10.73 -7.04
C GLY A 65 10.27 -9.22 -7.25
N VAL A 66 9.75 -8.41 -6.31
CA VAL A 66 9.90 -6.95 -6.30
C VAL A 66 10.86 -6.51 -5.19
N SER A 67 11.21 -5.22 -5.14
CA SER A 67 12.10 -4.73 -4.09
C SER A 67 11.51 -4.93 -2.69
N SER A 68 12.35 -5.10 -1.67
CA SER A 68 11.91 -5.31 -0.28
C SER A 68 11.10 -4.13 0.29
N ARG A 69 11.21 -2.96 -0.33
CA ARG A 69 10.51 -1.73 0.04
C ARG A 69 9.23 -1.48 -0.78
N TYR A 70 8.97 -2.25 -1.84
CA TYR A 70 7.89 -1.97 -2.79
C TYR A 70 6.54 -1.71 -2.12
N PHE A 71 6.04 -2.69 -1.35
CA PHE A 71 4.74 -2.59 -0.70
C PHE A 71 4.70 -1.57 0.44
N LEU A 72 5.82 -1.39 1.16
CA LEU A 72 5.93 -0.37 2.20
C LEU A 72 5.85 1.04 1.59
N ASN A 73 6.58 1.30 0.50
CA ASN A 73 6.53 2.58 -0.19
C ASN A 73 5.13 2.88 -0.73
N LEU A 74 4.44 1.88 -1.29
CA LEU A 74 3.05 2.04 -1.72
C LEU A 74 2.13 2.41 -0.56
N GLN A 75 2.25 1.70 0.57
CA GLN A 75 1.48 2.01 1.78
C GLN A 75 1.74 3.46 2.22
N ASP A 76 3.01 3.88 2.28
CA ASP A 76 3.38 5.22 2.73
C ASP A 76 2.89 6.29 1.74
N ASP A 77 3.02 6.08 0.42
CA ASP A 77 2.52 7.01 -0.59
C ASP A 77 1.00 7.17 -0.53
N ILE A 78 0.26 6.07 -0.35
CA ILE A 78 -1.21 6.07 -0.18
C ILE A 78 -1.59 6.90 1.05
N ASP A 79 -0.92 6.65 2.18
CA ASP A 79 -1.23 7.33 3.43
C ASP A 79 -0.88 8.82 3.37
N VAL A 80 0.25 9.18 2.75
CA VAL A 80 0.64 10.58 2.51
C VAL A 80 -0.42 11.28 1.68
N ARG A 81 -0.85 10.73 0.54
CA ARG A 81 -1.89 11.37 -0.30
C ARG A 81 -3.21 11.56 0.44
N ASN A 82 -3.65 10.55 1.19
CA ASN A 82 -4.89 10.61 1.95
C ASN A 82 -4.82 11.67 3.07
N ILE A 83 -3.69 11.73 3.77
CA ILE A 83 -3.44 12.69 4.84
C ILE A 83 -3.27 14.11 4.28
N GLU A 84 -2.50 14.30 3.21
CA GLU A 84 -2.35 15.59 2.52
C GLU A 84 -3.70 16.13 2.04
N HIS A 85 -4.56 15.26 1.50
CA HIS A 85 -5.90 15.64 1.12
C HIS A 85 -6.72 16.10 2.34
N ALA A 86 -6.65 15.37 3.46
CA ALA A 86 -7.36 15.71 4.69
C ALA A 86 -6.82 16.96 5.39
N MET A 87 -5.52 17.24 5.25
CA MET A 87 -4.82 18.36 5.89
C MET A 87 -4.71 19.59 5.00
N ARG A 88 -5.30 19.59 3.79
CA ARG A 88 -5.08 20.64 2.78
C ARG A 88 -5.20 22.06 3.34
N GLU A 89 -6.28 22.36 4.04
CA GLU A 89 -6.55 23.70 4.58
C GLU A 89 -5.55 24.09 5.69
N ASP A 90 -5.13 23.13 6.52
CA ASP A 90 -4.13 23.36 7.58
C ASP A 90 -2.74 23.61 6.99
N LEU A 91 -2.35 22.81 5.98
CA LEU A 91 -1.07 22.97 5.28
C LEU A 91 -0.95 24.33 4.58
N GLU A 92 -2.04 24.89 4.05
CA GLU A 92 -2.06 26.23 3.44
C GLU A 92 -1.66 27.35 4.41
N GLN A 93 -1.82 27.14 5.72
CA GLN A 93 -1.45 28.12 6.75
C GLN A 93 0.03 28.02 7.18
N ILE A 94 0.73 26.95 6.78
CA ILE A 94 2.12 26.72 7.18
C ILE A 94 3.07 27.50 6.25
N LYS A 95 3.88 28.38 6.84
CA LYS A 95 4.88 29.16 6.09
C LYS A 95 6.15 28.34 5.85
N THR A 96 6.53 28.18 4.59
CA THR A 96 7.81 27.57 4.19
C THR A 96 8.98 28.48 4.55
N ILE A 97 9.96 27.94 5.30
CA ILE A 97 11.22 28.64 5.53
C ILE A 97 12.09 28.49 4.29
N GLN A 98 12.62 29.61 3.78
CA GLN A 98 13.63 29.62 2.74
C GLN A 98 15.01 29.76 3.38
N TYR A 99 15.89 28.79 3.16
CA TYR A 99 17.32 28.94 3.42
C TYR A 99 17.97 29.63 2.22
N VAL A 100 18.65 30.74 2.48
CA VAL A 100 19.47 31.49 1.50
C VAL A 100 20.90 30.95 1.52
#